data_AF-A0A924ATQ6-F1
#
_entry.id   AF-A0A924ATQ6-F1
#
_cell.length_a   1.000
_cell.length_b   1.000
_cell.length_c   1.000
_cell.angle_alpha   90.00
_cell.angle_beta   90.00
_cell.angle_gamma   90.00
#
_symmetry.space_group_name_H-M   'P 1'
#
loop_
_entity.id
_entity.type
_entity.pdbx_description
1 polymer ?
#
loop_
_entity_poly.entity_id
_entity_poly.type
_entity_poly.pdbx_seq_one_letter_code
_entity_poly.pdbx_strand_id
1 'polypeptide(L)'
;MSQQKRVKVALIGNPNSGKSSLFNHLTGLNQKIGNFPGVTVDKKTGVCELSPTIQADIIDLPGTYSIYPRSLDEQVVFDYLTGTLRSEQPDFLVVTIDASNFKRNLLLFTQVKDLGFPVILAMNMVDLAERGGISFDLKALHKELQVPIVEINARTGKGIDLLKAALICPVHIVPDTFYKSADVAGPIVTYIRKRFGIKSDYMALLLAHLHKKTRILTEDEKNDISELVAKHHLQSNSLQYRETLSRYEAIHTIIHKVMSEDALQGKIRWTSKVDHIVTHRIWGYVIFFAVLFLIFQSIFAWSELPMEWIENLFGYIKDGISNTMQPGFLRDFINEGIISGLQGVLIFIPQITFLFAFIAMLEESGYMTRVMFIMDKIMRQFGLSGRSVVPLISGVACAVPAIMATRSIETWKERLITIMVTPLMSCSARLPVFTVLIGLMIPDTKVLGIFNIQGIALMAFYLLGFLMAIISAWIMHLWMGGKGKGYFVMEFPTYKWPRFKNVSTSIIEKVKTFTFEAGKVILAISIVLWVLATFGPNDAMDKAEQQTANTYPPESQAYGNHLASAKLEASYAGHFGKFIEPVIRPLG
;
A
#
# COMPACT_ATOMS: atom_id res chain seq x y z
N MET A 1 24.62 -33.05 30.99
CA MET A 1 23.67 -32.08 30.43
C MET A 1 22.64 -32.86 29.61
N SER A 2 21.40 -32.98 30.09
CA SER A 2 20.33 -33.66 29.34
C SER A 2 20.05 -32.88 28.06
N GLN A 3 20.04 -33.54 26.90
CA GLN A 3 19.74 -32.92 25.61
C GLN A 3 18.29 -32.40 25.65
N GLN A 4 18.09 -31.08 25.70
CA GLN A 4 16.76 -30.48 25.63
C GLN A 4 16.10 -30.86 24.29
N LYS A 5 14.90 -31.44 24.36
CA LYS A 5 14.12 -31.80 23.17
C LYS A 5 13.72 -30.53 22.44
N ARG A 6 14.00 -30.46 21.14
CA ARG A 6 13.62 -29.33 20.28
C ARG A 6 12.45 -29.69 19.38
N VAL A 7 11.45 -28.83 19.36
CA VAL A 7 10.23 -28.95 18.54
C VAL A 7 10.22 -27.85 17.49
N LYS A 8 9.99 -28.19 16.22
CA LYS A 8 9.93 -27.23 15.13
C LYS A 8 8.49 -26.79 14.89
N VAL A 9 8.23 -25.50 15.01
CA VAL A 9 6.89 -24.92 14.90
C VAL A 9 6.88 -23.86 13.80
N ALA A 10 5.99 -24.00 12.82
CA ALA A 10 5.77 -22.97 11.82
C ALA A 10 4.46 -22.22 12.09
N LEU A 11 4.53 -20.89 12.20
CA LEU A 11 3.35 -20.04 12.30
C LEU A 11 2.87 -19.67 10.91
N ILE A 12 1.60 -19.94 10.62
CA ILE A 12 0.95 -19.62 9.35
C ILE A 12 -0.37 -18.90 9.62
N GLY A 13 -0.81 -18.05 8.71
CA GLY A 13 -2.08 -17.35 8.86
C GLY A 13 -2.26 -16.24 7.84
N ASN A 14 -3.47 -15.71 7.76
CA ASN A 14 -3.78 -14.58 6.90
C ASN A 14 -3.01 -13.33 7.35
N PRO A 15 -2.69 -12.40 6.42
CA PRO A 15 -2.24 -11.06 6.78
C PRO A 15 -3.18 -10.43 7.82
N ASN A 16 -2.60 -9.76 8.81
CA ASN A 16 -3.31 -9.11 9.93
C ASN A 16 -4.10 -10.03 10.87
N SER A 17 -3.91 -11.36 10.84
CA SER A 17 -4.55 -12.27 11.83
C SER A 17 -3.95 -12.19 13.25
N GLY A 18 -2.91 -11.37 13.44
CA GLY A 18 -2.16 -11.24 14.70
C GLY A 18 -1.01 -12.24 14.86
N LYS A 19 -0.65 -12.95 13.79
CA LYS A 19 0.49 -13.89 13.73
C LYS A 19 1.81 -13.30 14.26
N SER A 20 2.22 -12.11 13.81
CA SER A 20 3.47 -11.50 14.28
C SER A 20 3.41 -11.05 15.74
N SER A 21 2.23 -10.68 16.25
CA SER A 21 2.06 -10.41 17.68
C SER A 21 2.16 -11.70 18.50
N LEU A 22 1.60 -12.81 18.00
CA LEU A 22 1.75 -14.13 18.61
C LEU A 22 3.22 -14.58 18.62
N PHE A 23 3.92 -14.40 17.51
CA PHE A 23 5.36 -14.70 17.40
C PHE A 23 6.16 -13.96 18.48
N ASN A 24 5.95 -12.66 18.63
CA ASN A 24 6.65 -11.84 19.62
C ASN A 24 6.39 -12.29 21.06
N HIS A 25 5.17 -12.70 21.39
CA HIS A 25 4.88 -13.20 22.74
C HIS A 25 5.48 -14.59 23.00
N LEU A 26 5.58 -15.44 21.97
CA LEU A 26 6.20 -16.76 22.11
C LEU A 26 7.72 -16.67 22.25
N THR A 27 8.38 -15.81 21.49
CA THR A 27 9.85 -15.74 21.40
C THR A 27 10.47 -14.63 22.26
N GLY A 28 9.70 -13.60 22.64
CA GLY A 28 10.19 -12.44 23.38
C GLY A 28 11.34 -11.75 22.62
N LEU A 29 12.48 -11.59 23.30
CA LEU A 29 13.69 -11.02 22.70
C LEU A 29 14.56 -12.06 21.95
N ASN A 30 14.23 -13.35 22.05
CA ASN A 30 15.02 -14.45 21.47
C ASN A 30 14.64 -14.70 20.00
N GLN A 31 14.67 -13.64 19.20
CA GLN A 31 14.31 -13.67 17.78
C GLN A 31 15.43 -13.14 16.88
N LYS A 32 15.50 -13.65 15.66
CA LYS A 32 16.44 -13.26 14.61
C LYS A 32 15.66 -12.97 13.33
N ILE A 33 16.10 -11.95 12.61
CA ILE A 33 15.56 -11.59 11.29
C ILE A 33 16.67 -11.86 10.28
N GLY A 34 16.36 -12.70 9.30
CA GLY A 34 17.19 -12.94 8.11
C GLY A 34 16.32 -12.95 6.87
N ASN A 35 16.80 -13.56 5.79
CA ASN A 35 16.03 -13.73 4.56
C ASN A 35 15.80 -15.22 4.27
N PHE A 36 14.70 -15.54 3.59
CA PHE A 36 14.54 -16.88 3.01
C PHE A 36 15.56 -17.08 1.87
N PRO A 37 16.07 -18.31 1.66
CA PRO A 37 17.08 -18.56 0.63
C PRO A 37 16.62 -18.12 -0.77
N GLY A 38 17.44 -17.30 -1.44
CA GLY A 38 17.20 -16.90 -2.83
C GLY A 38 16.02 -15.94 -3.04
N VAL A 39 15.56 -15.22 -1.99
CA VAL A 39 14.53 -14.18 -2.07
C VAL A 39 14.82 -13.03 -1.10
N THR A 40 14.24 -11.86 -1.34
CA THR A 40 14.28 -10.69 -0.45
C THR A 40 13.14 -10.67 0.58
N VAL A 41 12.57 -11.83 0.91
CA VAL A 41 11.46 -11.95 1.87
C VAL A 41 12.05 -12.23 3.25
N ASP A 42 11.64 -11.42 4.23
CA ASP A 42 12.08 -11.54 5.62
C ASP A 42 11.70 -12.90 6.21
N LYS A 43 12.68 -13.56 6.81
CA LYS A 43 12.55 -14.80 7.59
C LYS A 43 12.75 -14.45 9.06
N LYS A 44 11.68 -14.52 9.86
CA LYS A 44 11.77 -14.36 11.32
C LYS A 44 11.80 -15.73 11.98
N THR A 45 12.83 -15.98 12.78
CA THR A 45 12.95 -17.20 13.58
C THR A 45 13.22 -16.84 15.02
N GLY A 46 12.76 -17.66 15.96
CA GLY A 46 13.03 -17.43 17.36
C GLY A 46 12.89 -18.71 18.18
N VAL A 47 13.39 -18.66 19.40
CA VAL A 47 13.35 -19.81 20.33
C VAL A 47 12.38 -19.50 21.44
N CYS A 48 11.45 -20.43 21.69
CA CYS A 48 10.50 -20.36 22.80
C CYS A 48 10.79 -21.51 23.77
N GLU A 49 10.86 -21.20 25.05
CA GLU A 49 10.87 -22.23 26.09
C GLU A 49 9.42 -22.70 26.34
N LEU A 50 9.16 -23.99 26.09
CA LEU A 50 7.85 -24.61 26.34
C LEU A 50 7.79 -25.21 27.75
N SER A 51 8.88 -25.84 28.19
CA SER A 51 9.08 -26.37 29.54
C SER A 51 10.59 -26.43 29.84
N PRO A 52 11.02 -26.65 31.10
CA PRO A 52 12.45 -26.71 31.45
C PRO A 52 13.27 -27.72 30.63
N THR A 53 12.61 -28.72 30.04
CA THR A 53 13.22 -29.80 29.26
C THR A 53 12.94 -29.73 27.75
N ILE A 54 12.03 -28.84 27.30
CA ILE A 54 11.58 -28.76 25.89
C ILE A 54 11.63 -27.31 25.39
N GLN A 55 12.33 -27.12 24.27
CA GLN A 55 12.36 -25.84 23.54
C GLN A 55 11.66 -25.97 22.19
N ALA A 56 11.09 -24.87 21.70
CA ALA A 56 10.51 -24.77 20.37
C ALA A 56 11.30 -23.79 19.50
N ASP A 57 11.73 -24.25 18.33
CA ASP A 57 12.25 -23.40 17.25
C ASP A 57 11.06 -22.94 16.41
N ILE A 58 10.71 -21.67 16.54
CA ILE A 58 9.54 -21.06 15.91
C ILE A 58 9.99 -20.29 14.66
N ILE A 59 9.32 -20.53 13.53
CA ILE A 59 9.46 -19.72 12.32
C ILE A 59 8.15 -18.99 12.02
N ASP A 60 8.24 -17.69 11.76
CA ASP A 60 7.12 -16.88 11.28
C ASP A 60 7.10 -16.93 9.74
N LEU A 61 6.10 -17.58 9.15
CA LEU A 61 5.93 -17.55 7.70
C LEU A 61 5.23 -16.26 7.27
N PRO A 62 5.47 -15.73 6.06
CA PRO A 62 4.73 -14.59 5.55
C PRO A 62 3.21 -14.82 5.59
N GLY A 63 2.44 -13.74 5.75
CA GLY A 63 0.98 -13.84 5.75
C GLY A 63 0.48 -14.27 4.37
N THR A 64 -0.33 -15.32 4.29
CA THR A 64 -0.88 -15.83 3.03
C THR A 64 -2.40 -15.96 3.10
N TYR A 65 -3.12 -15.74 2.01
CA TYR A 65 -4.55 -15.99 1.96
C TYR A 65 -4.90 -17.39 1.49
N SER A 66 -3.96 -18.07 0.84
CA SER A 66 -4.17 -19.35 0.17
C SER A 66 -2.83 -20.04 -0.05
N ILE A 67 -2.83 -21.37 -0.07
CA ILE A 67 -1.62 -22.11 -0.43
C ILE A 67 -1.22 -21.97 -1.91
N TYR A 68 -2.11 -21.43 -2.74
CA TYR A 68 -1.82 -21.12 -4.14
C TYR A 68 -1.13 -19.76 -4.28
N PRO A 69 0.17 -19.72 -4.60
CA PRO A 69 0.93 -18.48 -4.53
C PRO A 69 0.61 -17.53 -5.69
N ARG A 70 0.30 -16.28 -5.34
CA ARG A 70 0.15 -15.14 -6.25
C ARG A 70 1.21 -14.06 -6.04
N SER A 71 1.82 -13.99 -4.86
CA SER A 71 2.92 -13.08 -4.52
C SER A 71 4.22 -13.83 -4.18
N LEU A 72 5.33 -13.11 -4.07
CA LEU A 72 6.61 -13.67 -3.60
C LEU A 72 6.50 -14.19 -2.16
N ASP A 73 5.77 -13.47 -1.30
CA ASP A 73 5.54 -13.87 0.09
C ASP A 73 4.76 -15.19 0.16
N GLU A 74 3.70 -15.33 -0.63
CA GLU A 74 2.92 -16.58 -0.69
C GLU A 74 3.73 -17.71 -1.33
N GLN A 75 4.59 -17.40 -2.31
CA GLN A 75 5.50 -18.36 -2.93
C GLN A 75 6.49 -18.94 -1.89
N VAL A 76 6.98 -18.12 -0.96
CA VAL A 76 7.83 -18.59 0.15
C VAL A 76 7.09 -19.54 1.07
N VAL A 77 5.81 -19.27 1.38
CA VAL A 77 4.99 -20.19 2.19
C VAL A 77 4.81 -21.52 1.47
N PHE A 78 4.49 -21.48 0.18
CA PHE A 78 4.34 -22.66 -0.65
C PHE A 78 5.65 -23.48 -0.74
N ASP A 79 6.78 -22.83 -1.01
CA ASP A 79 8.09 -23.47 -1.06
C ASP A 79 8.53 -23.97 0.34
N TYR A 80 8.17 -23.31 1.44
CA TYR A 80 8.47 -23.83 2.77
C TYR A 80 7.68 -25.12 3.07
N LEU A 81 6.36 -25.12 2.79
CA LEU A 81 5.48 -26.26 3.06
C LEU A 81 5.74 -27.44 2.13
N THR A 82 6.11 -27.20 0.87
CA THR A 82 6.53 -28.27 -0.06
C THR A 82 7.99 -28.67 0.17
N GLY A 83 8.81 -27.81 0.77
CA GLY A 83 10.23 -28.06 1.05
C GLY A 83 10.47 -29.21 2.01
N THR A 84 9.45 -29.59 2.77
CA THR A 84 9.43 -30.76 3.67
C THR A 84 9.57 -32.10 2.95
N LEU A 85 9.56 -32.11 1.60
CA LEU A 85 9.95 -33.27 0.78
C LEU A 85 11.44 -33.57 0.87
N ARG A 86 12.26 -32.53 1.03
CA ARG A 86 13.73 -32.61 0.98
C ARG A 86 14.40 -32.12 2.27
N SER A 87 13.67 -31.43 3.13
CA SER A 87 14.16 -30.95 4.43
C SER A 87 13.35 -31.57 5.58
N GLU A 88 13.80 -31.32 6.81
CA GLU A 88 13.08 -31.76 8.01
C GLU A 88 11.69 -31.10 8.11
N GLN A 89 10.67 -31.93 8.35
CA GLN A 89 9.28 -31.49 8.48
C GLN A 89 9.07 -30.70 9.77
N PRO A 90 8.19 -29.68 9.79
CA PRO A 90 7.77 -29.07 11.04
C PRO A 90 6.99 -30.10 11.87
N ASP A 91 7.25 -30.15 13.17
CA ASP A 91 6.49 -31.00 14.10
C ASP A 91 5.05 -30.50 14.24
N PHE A 92 4.86 -29.17 14.21
CA PHE A 92 3.55 -28.53 14.29
C PHE A 92 3.43 -27.32 13.36
N LEU A 93 2.25 -27.17 12.76
CA LEU A 93 1.80 -25.93 12.16
C LEU A 93 0.78 -25.26 13.07
N VAL A 94 1.05 -24.01 13.46
CA VAL A 94 0.08 -23.19 14.20
C VAL A 94 -0.57 -22.22 13.22
N VAL A 95 -1.83 -22.49 12.89
CA VAL A 95 -2.62 -21.64 12.01
C VAL A 95 -3.32 -20.57 12.85
N THR A 96 -2.88 -19.32 12.71
CA THR A 96 -3.48 -18.17 13.41
C THR A 96 -4.61 -17.59 12.58
N ILE A 97 -5.82 -17.59 13.13
CA ILE A 97 -7.01 -17.04 12.47
C ILE A 97 -7.58 -15.84 13.24
N ASP A 98 -8.11 -14.86 12.50
CA ASP A 98 -8.90 -13.76 13.05
C ASP A 98 -10.37 -14.18 13.15
N ALA A 99 -10.87 -14.33 14.39
CA ALA A 99 -12.25 -14.70 14.68
C ALA A 99 -13.27 -13.70 14.13
N SER A 100 -12.91 -12.41 13.97
CA SER A 100 -13.80 -11.42 13.37
C SER A 100 -13.98 -11.61 11.85
N ASN A 101 -13.08 -12.35 11.21
CA ASN A 101 -13.08 -12.69 9.78
C ASN A 101 -13.00 -14.22 9.58
N PHE A 102 -13.76 -14.96 10.39
CA PHE A 102 -13.65 -16.42 10.54
C PHE A 102 -13.72 -17.18 9.20
N LYS A 103 -14.75 -16.92 8.38
CA LYS A 103 -14.97 -17.60 7.07
C LYS A 103 -13.74 -17.58 6.16
N ARG A 104 -13.12 -16.40 6.02
CA ARG A 104 -11.98 -16.18 5.14
C ARG A 104 -10.73 -16.90 5.64
N ASN A 105 -10.49 -16.84 6.94
CA ASN A 105 -9.33 -17.48 7.54
C ASN A 105 -9.45 -19.01 7.51
N LEU A 106 -10.69 -19.52 7.58
CA LEU A 106 -10.93 -20.96 7.55
C LEU A 106 -10.56 -21.58 6.19
N LEU A 107 -10.61 -20.84 5.08
CA LEU A 107 -10.15 -21.32 3.78
C LEU A 107 -8.70 -21.79 3.84
N LEU A 108 -7.78 -20.91 4.28
CA LEU A 108 -6.37 -21.25 4.44
C LEU A 108 -6.20 -22.41 5.42
N PHE A 109 -6.91 -22.38 6.56
CA PHE A 109 -6.85 -23.46 7.54
C PHE A 109 -7.20 -24.82 6.93
N THR A 110 -8.29 -24.92 6.16
CA THR A 110 -8.67 -26.19 5.53
C THR A 110 -7.64 -26.69 4.53
N GLN A 111 -7.00 -25.79 3.77
CA GLN A 111 -5.91 -26.16 2.86
C GLN A 111 -4.69 -26.69 3.62
N VAL A 112 -4.30 -26.02 4.70
CA VAL A 112 -3.14 -26.40 5.52
C VAL A 112 -3.38 -27.72 6.25
N LYS A 113 -4.60 -27.93 6.78
CA LYS A 113 -5.00 -29.18 7.44
C LYS A 113 -4.88 -30.37 6.47
N ASP A 114 -5.33 -30.21 5.22
CA ASP A 114 -5.29 -31.28 4.23
C ASP A 114 -3.87 -31.69 3.80
N LEU A 115 -2.84 -30.86 4.05
CA LEU A 115 -1.45 -31.23 3.80
C LEU A 115 -0.96 -32.37 4.70
N GLY A 116 -1.68 -32.70 5.77
CA GLY A 116 -1.39 -33.84 6.65
C GLY A 116 -0.32 -33.58 7.69
N PHE A 117 0.06 -32.33 7.94
CA PHE A 117 0.89 -31.95 9.10
C PHE A 117 0.04 -31.92 10.38
N PRO A 118 0.62 -32.11 11.57
CA PRO A 118 -0.06 -31.80 12.82
C PRO A 118 -0.37 -30.30 12.91
N VAL A 119 -1.65 -29.94 13.01
CA VAL A 119 -2.11 -28.54 13.00
C VAL A 119 -2.78 -28.17 14.32
N ILE A 120 -2.45 -27.00 14.85
CA ILE A 120 -3.17 -26.33 15.95
C ILE A 120 -3.81 -25.07 15.40
N LEU A 121 -5.10 -24.87 15.69
CA LEU A 121 -5.82 -23.65 15.33
C LEU A 121 -5.74 -22.64 16.48
N ALA A 122 -5.02 -21.55 16.27
CA ALA A 122 -4.95 -20.43 17.20
C ALA A 122 -6.00 -19.37 16.83
N MET A 123 -7.11 -19.32 17.58
CA MET A 123 -8.19 -18.36 17.37
C MET A 123 -7.90 -17.04 18.07
N ASN A 124 -7.58 -16.01 17.29
CA ASN A 124 -7.27 -14.68 17.78
C ASN A 124 -8.44 -13.70 17.60
N MET A 125 -8.42 -12.58 18.34
CA MET A 125 -9.41 -11.50 18.24
C MET A 125 -10.87 -11.92 18.53
N VAL A 126 -11.06 -12.92 19.39
CA VAL A 126 -12.41 -13.36 19.81
C VAL A 126 -13.19 -12.21 20.46
N ASP A 127 -12.51 -11.35 21.22
CA ASP A 127 -13.10 -10.13 21.82
C ASP A 127 -13.67 -9.15 20.77
N LEU A 128 -12.99 -9.03 19.63
CA LEU A 128 -13.47 -8.21 18.51
C LEU A 128 -14.66 -8.86 17.79
N ALA A 129 -14.67 -10.19 17.72
CA ALA A 129 -15.78 -10.95 17.17
C ALA A 129 -17.03 -10.79 18.05
N GLU A 130 -16.90 -10.95 19.37
CA GLU A 130 -17.99 -10.79 20.35
C GLU A 130 -18.59 -9.39 20.34
N ARG A 131 -17.76 -8.33 20.35
CA ARG A 131 -18.22 -6.94 20.15
C ARG A 131 -18.96 -6.75 18.83
N GLY A 132 -18.67 -7.64 17.89
CA GLY A 132 -19.31 -7.70 16.60
C GLY A 132 -20.62 -8.47 16.55
N GLY A 133 -21.11 -8.96 17.68
CA GLY A 133 -22.25 -9.87 17.75
C GLY A 133 -21.92 -11.29 17.30
N ILE A 134 -20.64 -11.66 17.16
CA ILE A 134 -20.22 -13.00 16.75
C ILE A 134 -19.78 -13.80 17.97
N SER A 135 -20.53 -14.86 18.29
CA SER A 135 -20.15 -15.87 19.29
C SER A 135 -19.90 -17.22 18.62
N PHE A 136 -18.94 -17.98 19.15
CA PHE A 136 -18.55 -19.30 18.66
C PHE A 136 -18.82 -20.38 19.71
N ASP A 137 -19.40 -21.50 19.28
CA ASP A 137 -19.38 -22.74 20.06
C ASP A 137 -18.07 -23.49 19.78
N LEU A 138 -17.08 -23.31 20.66
CA LEU A 138 -15.78 -23.96 20.55
C LEU A 138 -15.87 -25.49 20.63
N LYS A 139 -16.85 -26.05 21.34
CA LYS A 139 -17.01 -27.51 21.45
C LYS A 139 -17.50 -28.08 20.12
N ALA A 140 -18.49 -27.42 19.50
CA ALA A 140 -18.94 -27.76 18.17
C ALA A 140 -17.82 -27.59 17.13
N LEU A 141 -17.04 -26.51 17.23
CA LEU A 141 -15.93 -26.26 16.31
C LEU A 141 -14.83 -27.32 16.42
N HIS A 142 -14.48 -27.71 17.65
CA HIS A 142 -13.51 -28.78 17.88
C HIS A 142 -13.99 -30.12 17.30
N LYS A 143 -15.29 -30.42 17.42
CA LYS A 143 -15.90 -31.63 16.85
C LYS A 143 -15.87 -31.64 15.32
N GLU A 144 -16.16 -30.51 14.67
CA GLU A 144 -16.22 -30.40 13.21
C GLU A 144 -14.81 -30.34 12.58
N LEU A 145 -13.87 -29.60 13.19
CA LEU A 145 -12.52 -29.45 12.63
C LEU A 145 -11.59 -30.61 13.01
N GLN A 146 -11.85 -31.30 14.13
CA GLN A 146 -11.03 -32.40 14.66
C GLN A 146 -9.55 -32.01 14.87
N VAL A 147 -9.30 -30.77 15.27
CA VAL A 147 -7.95 -30.28 15.62
C VAL A 147 -7.99 -29.56 16.98
N PRO A 148 -6.86 -29.48 17.70
CA PRO A 148 -6.74 -28.60 18.87
C PRO A 148 -7.04 -27.15 18.50
N ILE A 149 -7.95 -26.53 19.26
CA ILE A 149 -8.32 -25.12 19.10
C ILE A 149 -7.93 -24.40 20.38
N VAL A 150 -7.14 -23.34 20.25
CA VAL A 150 -6.72 -22.51 21.39
C VAL A 150 -7.17 -21.08 21.13
N GLU A 151 -7.99 -20.54 22.02
CA GLU A 151 -8.30 -19.12 22.01
C GLU A 151 -7.14 -18.30 22.56
N ILE A 152 -6.73 -17.29 21.79
CA ILE A 152 -5.64 -16.41 22.15
C ILE A 152 -6.06 -14.94 21.98
N ASN A 153 -5.40 -14.06 22.73
CA ASN A 153 -5.37 -12.64 22.41
C ASN A 153 -3.92 -12.24 22.21
N ALA A 154 -3.50 -12.16 20.96
CA ALA A 154 -2.10 -11.88 20.61
C ALA A 154 -1.65 -10.46 21.02
N ARG A 155 -2.57 -9.56 21.39
CA ARG A 155 -2.21 -8.23 21.91
C ARG A 155 -1.96 -8.27 23.42
N THR A 156 -2.81 -8.95 24.18
CA THR A 156 -2.69 -8.99 25.66
C THR A 156 -1.86 -10.16 26.17
N GLY A 157 -1.59 -11.17 25.34
CA GLY A 157 -0.89 -12.40 25.73
C GLY A 157 -1.79 -13.48 26.34
N LYS A 158 -3.10 -13.23 26.47
CA LYS A 158 -4.05 -14.21 27.03
C LYS A 158 -4.08 -15.48 26.16
N GLY A 159 -4.04 -16.66 26.78
CA GLY A 159 -4.16 -17.96 26.09
C GLY A 159 -2.85 -18.53 25.54
N ILE A 160 -1.73 -17.81 25.67
CA ILE A 160 -0.44 -18.27 25.15
C ILE A 160 0.11 -19.47 25.93
N ASP A 161 -0.12 -19.52 27.24
CA ASP A 161 0.29 -20.67 28.06
C ASP A 161 -0.47 -21.95 27.66
N LEU A 162 -1.74 -21.83 27.28
CA LEU A 162 -2.53 -22.94 26.75
C LEU A 162 -2.00 -23.40 25.38
N LEU A 163 -1.56 -22.46 24.54
CA LEU A 163 -0.92 -22.79 23.26
C LEU A 163 0.42 -23.51 23.48
N LYS A 164 1.24 -23.05 24.45
CA LYS A 164 2.49 -23.73 24.82
C LYS A 164 2.22 -25.15 25.32
N ALA A 165 1.19 -25.33 26.16
CA ALA A 165 0.77 -26.66 26.61
C ALA A 165 0.34 -27.56 25.45
N ALA A 166 -0.40 -27.03 24.46
CA ALA A 166 -0.81 -27.77 23.27
C ALA A 166 0.37 -28.19 22.38
N LEU A 167 1.46 -27.41 22.35
CA LEU A 167 2.70 -27.75 21.62
C LEU A 167 3.53 -28.84 22.29
N ILE A 168 3.31 -29.10 23.58
CA ILE A 168 3.99 -30.17 24.33
C ILE A 168 3.24 -31.50 24.18
N CYS A 169 1.91 -31.45 24.10
CA CYS A 169 1.07 -32.65 24.05
C CYS A 169 1.00 -33.20 22.61
N PRO A 170 1.40 -34.45 22.34
CA PRO A 170 1.32 -35.03 21.02
C PRO A 170 -0.14 -35.37 20.69
N VAL A 171 -0.90 -34.41 20.15
CA VAL A 171 -2.21 -34.68 19.58
C VAL A 171 -2.02 -35.23 18.17
N HIS A 172 -1.74 -36.53 18.05
CA HIS A 172 -1.81 -37.24 16.77
C HIS A 172 -3.29 -37.51 16.46
N ILE A 173 -3.97 -36.52 15.89
CA ILE A 173 -5.18 -36.76 15.12
C ILE A 173 -4.73 -36.65 13.66
N VAL A 174 -4.72 -37.78 12.93
CA VAL A 174 -4.66 -37.72 11.46
C VAL A 174 -5.94 -37.03 11.05
N PRO A 175 -5.90 -35.77 10.58
CA PRO A 175 -7.12 -35.01 10.40
C PRO A 175 -7.87 -35.60 9.21
N ASP A 176 -9.18 -35.82 9.34
CA ASP A 176 -10.01 -36.15 8.17
C ASP A 176 -9.90 -35.02 7.14
N THR A 177 -9.75 -35.38 5.87
CA THR A 177 -9.45 -34.41 4.81
C THR A 177 -10.72 -33.69 4.38
N PHE A 178 -10.64 -32.36 4.31
CA PHE A 178 -11.74 -31.52 3.83
C PHE A 178 -12.01 -31.73 2.35
N TYR A 179 -10.94 -31.82 1.56
CA TYR A 179 -11.04 -32.03 0.13
C TYR A 179 -10.53 -33.41 -0.26
N LYS A 180 -11.43 -34.23 -0.84
CA LYS A 180 -11.14 -35.58 -1.31
C LYS A 180 -10.34 -35.55 -2.62
N SER A 181 -9.06 -35.26 -2.53
CA SER A 181 -8.15 -35.14 -3.68
C SER A 181 -8.00 -36.45 -4.47
N ALA A 182 -8.13 -37.60 -3.81
CA ALA A 182 -8.09 -38.93 -4.44
C ALA A 182 -9.23 -39.13 -5.46
N ASP A 183 -10.42 -38.59 -5.19
CA ASP A 183 -11.59 -38.73 -6.07
C ASP A 183 -11.45 -37.89 -7.35
N VAL A 184 -10.61 -36.86 -7.32
CA VAL A 184 -10.47 -35.88 -8.41
C VAL A 184 -9.32 -36.23 -9.35
N ALA A 185 -8.20 -36.72 -8.81
CA ALA A 185 -6.98 -37.01 -9.59
C ALA A 185 -6.24 -38.26 -9.10
N GLY A 186 -6.98 -39.30 -8.70
CA GLY A 186 -6.46 -40.52 -8.08
C GLY A 186 -5.20 -41.13 -8.72
N PRO A 187 -5.14 -41.34 -10.05
CA PRO A 187 -3.95 -41.90 -10.70
C PRO A 187 -2.69 -41.03 -10.54
N ILE A 188 -2.84 -39.71 -10.70
CA ILE A 188 -1.72 -38.75 -10.58
C ILE A 188 -1.26 -38.67 -9.11
N VAL A 189 -2.21 -38.52 -8.19
CA VAL A 189 -1.94 -38.44 -6.75
C VAL A 189 -1.20 -39.69 -6.27
N THR A 190 -1.66 -40.87 -6.67
CA THR A 190 -1.04 -42.15 -6.30
C THR A 190 0.39 -42.26 -6.82
N TYR A 191 0.65 -41.85 -8.07
CA TYR A 191 1.99 -41.85 -8.64
C TYR A 191 2.93 -40.92 -7.86
N ILE A 192 2.52 -39.66 -7.65
CA ILE A 192 3.35 -38.65 -6.97
C ILE A 192 3.61 -39.07 -5.52
N ARG A 193 2.63 -39.63 -4.81
CA ARG A 193 2.82 -40.16 -3.45
C ARG A 193 3.88 -41.25 -3.40
N LYS A 194 3.83 -42.22 -4.31
CA LYS A 194 4.81 -43.32 -4.37
C LYS A 194 6.19 -42.82 -4.76
N ARG A 195 6.27 -41.90 -5.74
CA ARG A 195 7.54 -41.37 -6.25
C ARG A 195 8.30 -40.55 -5.22
N PHE A 196 7.59 -39.68 -4.49
CA PHE A 196 8.18 -38.70 -3.57
C PHE A 196 7.99 -39.05 -2.08
N GLY A 197 7.43 -40.22 -1.75
CA GLY A 197 7.23 -40.65 -0.35
C GLY A 197 6.24 -39.77 0.43
N ILE A 198 5.25 -39.17 -0.25
CA ILE A 198 4.34 -38.20 0.36
C ILE A 198 3.19 -38.91 1.07
N LYS A 199 2.96 -38.54 2.33
CA LYS A 199 1.86 -39.10 3.14
C LYS A 199 0.49 -38.57 2.73
N SER A 200 0.35 -37.26 2.47
CA SER A 200 -0.91 -36.61 2.12
C SER A 200 -1.24 -36.64 0.63
N ASP A 201 -2.48 -37.03 0.30
CA ASP A 201 -3.03 -36.96 -1.06
C ASP A 201 -3.14 -35.51 -1.57
N TYR A 202 -3.46 -34.57 -0.69
CA TYR A 202 -3.59 -33.16 -1.06
C TYR A 202 -2.24 -32.52 -1.40
N MET A 203 -1.18 -32.85 -0.66
CA MET A 203 0.17 -32.38 -0.98
C MET A 203 0.61 -32.88 -2.37
N ALA A 204 0.30 -34.13 -2.71
CA ALA A 204 0.58 -34.68 -4.04
C ALA A 204 -0.23 -33.99 -5.15
N LEU A 205 -1.51 -33.71 -4.92
CA LEU A 205 -2.34 -32.93 -5.85
C LEU A 205 -1.81 -31.50 -6.04
N LEU A 206 -1.37 -30.86 -4.96
CA LEU A 206 -0.82 -29.52 -4.99
C LEU A 206 0.47 -29.45 -5.81
N LEU A 207 1.36 -30.45 -5.67
CA LEU A 207 2.55 -30.58 -6.52
C LEU A 207 2.18 -30.82 -7.98
N ALA A 208 1.20 -31.69 -8.27
CA ALA A 208 0.71 -31.88 -9.63
C ALA A 208 0.26 -30.55 -10.26
N HIS A 209 -0.44 -29.72 -9.49
CA HIS A 209 -0.94 -28.43 -9.93
C HIS A 209 0.17 -27.37 -10.10
N LEU A 210 1.15 -27.33 -9.18
CA LEU A 210 2.15 -26.25 -9.07
C LEU A 210 3.60 -26.68 -9.37
N HIS A 211 3.83 -27.84 -9.99
CA HIS A 211 5.17 -28.37 -10.29
C HIS A 211 6.08 -27.36 -11.01
N LYS A 212 5.53 -26.53 -11.91
CA LYS A 212 6.32 -25.50 -12.61
C LYS A 212 6.75 -24.33 -11.73
N LYS A 213 6.02 -24.06 -10.64
CA LYS A 213 6.26 -22.93 -9.74
C LYS A 213 7.13 -23.28 -8.55
N THR A 214 7.20 -24.55 -8.15
CA THR A 214 8.04 -24.96 -7.01
C THR A 214 9.52 -24.87 -7.35
N ARG A 215 10.30 -24.39 -6.39
CA ARG A 215 11.77 -24.32 -6.49
C ARG A 215 12.46 -25.60 -6.04
N ILE A 216 11.70 -26.55 -5.50
CA ILE A 216 12.25 -27.75 -4.85
C ILE A 216 12.46 -28.86 -5.86
N LEU A 217 11.58 -29.01 -6.84
CA LEU A 217 11.69 -30.07 -7.85
C LEU A 217 12.83 -29.77 -8.83
N THR A 218 13.54 -30.83 -9.26
CA THR A 218 14.48 -30.72 -10.40
C THR A 218 13.72 -30.58 -11.71
N GLU A 219 14.38 -30.08 -12.76
CA GLU A 219 13.75 -29.95 -14.08
C GLU A 219 13.24 -31.30 -14.62
N ASP A 220 13.95 -32.41 -14.35
CA ASP A 220 13.50 -33.75 -14.72
C ASP A 220 12.21 -34.17 -14.00
N GLU A 221 12.10 -33.91 -12.69
CA GLU A 221 10.89 -34.18 -11.90
C GLU A 221 9.71 -33.31 -12.37
N LYS A 222 9.97 -32.06 -12.76
CA LYS A 222 8.94 -31.18 -13.32
C LYS A 222 8.44 -31.69 -14.66
N ASN A 223 9.33 -32.23 -15.50
CA ASN A 223 8.96 -32.80 -16.79
C ASN A 223 8.14 -34.09 -16.62
N ASP A 224 8.53 -34.98 -15.71
CA ASP A 224 7.77 -36.20 -15.38
C ASP A 224 6.34 -35.88 -14.94
N ILE A 225 6.17 -34.92 -14.01
CA ILE A 225 4.84 -34.47 -13.59
C ILE A 225 4.09 -33.79 -14.73
N SER A 226 4.77 -33.02 -15.60
CA SER A 226 4.14 -32.37 -16.75
C SER A 226 3.56 -33.39 -17.74
N GLU A 227 4.28 -34.46 -18.02
CA GLU A 227 3.82 -35.55 -18.89
C GLU A 227 2.60 -36.25 -18.32
N LEU A 228 2.59 -36.52 -17.01
CA LEU A 228 1.45 -37.12 -16.32
C LEU A 228 0.22 -36.22 -16.32
N VAL A 229 0.40 -34.93 -16.06
CA VAL A 229 -0.67 -33.93 -16.09
C VAL A 229 -1.27 -33.81 -17.50
N ALA A 230 -0.42 -33.85 -18.53
CA ALA A 230 -0.85 -33.84 -19.93
C ALA A 230 -1.63 -35.11 -20.30
N LYS A 231 -1.11 -36.29 -19.92
CA LYS A 231 -1.72 -37.60 -20.18
C LYS A 231 -3.12 -37.75 -19.59
N HIS A 232 -3.34 -37.17 -18.41
CA HIS A 232 -4.63 -37.24 -17.71
C HIS A 232 -5.49 -35.97 -17.88
N HIS A 233 -5.11 -35.06 -18.80
CA HIS A 233 -5.84 -33.83 -19.12
C HIS A 233 -6.23 -32.97 -17.90
N LEU A 234 -5.37 -32.90 -16.87
CA LEU A 234 -5.71 -32.18 -15.66
C LEU A 234 -5.61 -30.66 -15.88
N GLN A 235 -6.77 -30.01 -16.03
CA GLN A 235 -6.85 -28.56 -16.19
C GLN A 235 -6.70 -27.84 -14.85
N SER A 236 -5.48 -27.45 -14.54
CA SER A 236 -5.09 -26.76 -13.30
C SER A 236 -6.05 -25.66 -12.85
N ASN A 237 -6.34 -24.64 -13.68
CA ASN A 237 -7.16 -23.50 -13.25
C ASN A 237 -8.61 -23.88 -12.90
N SER A 238 -9.19 -24.81 -13.65
CA SER A 238 -10.56 -25.29 -13.40
C SER A 238 -10.65 -26.08 -12.09
N LEU A 239 -9.61 -26.86 -11.79
CA LEU A 239 -9.52 -27.66 -10.58
C LEU A 239 -9.37 -26.78 -9.34
N GLN A 240 -8.49 -25.77 -9.40
CA GLN A 240 -8.35 -24.79 -8.32
C GLN A 240 -9.69 -24.07 -8.01
N TYR A 241 -10.43 -23.70 -9.06
CA TYR A 241 -11.74 -23.05 -8.90
C TYR A 241 -12.75 -23.99 -8.23
N ARG A 242 -12.86 -25.24 -8.70
CA ARG A 242 -13.76 -26.26 -8.13
C ARG A 242 -13.42 -26.58 -6.67
N GLU A 243 -12.14 -26.73 -6.36
CA GLU A 243 -11.68 -26.94 -4.98
C GLU A 243 -12.09 -25.77 -4.10
N THR A 244 -11.83 -24.54 -4.55
CA THR A 244 -12.14 -23.33 -3.78
C THR A 244 -13.64 -23.26 -3.47
N LEU A 245 -14.51 -23.54 -4.44
CA LEU A 245 -15.96 -23.60 -4.24
C LEU A 245 -16.36 -24.67 -3.23
N SER A 246 -15.88 -25.91 -3.38
CA SER A 246 -16.21 -27.01 -2.47
C SER A 246 -15.77 -26.72 -1.03
N ARG A 247 -14.59 -26.12 -0.85
CA ARG A 247 -14.14 -25.67 0.48
C ARG A 247 -15.06 -24.61 1.06
N TYR A 248 -15.51 -23.64 0.26
CA TYR A 248 -16.46 -22.63 0.74
C TYR A 248 -17.81 -23.21 1.14
N GLU A 249 -18.30 -24.23 0.45
CA GLU A 249 -19.54 -24.95 0.81
C GLU A 249 -19.38 -25.69 2.15
N ALA A 250 -18.28 -26.40 2.34
CA ALA A 250 -17.96 -27.07 3.61
C ALA A 250 -17.79 -26.05 4.76
N ILE A 251 -17.05 -24.98 4.53
CA ILE A 251 -16.86 -23.88 5.50
C ILE A 251 -18.20 -23.23 5.87
N HIS A 252 -19.07 -23.01 4.89
CA HIS A 252 -20.40 -22.46 5.15
C HIS A 252 -21.22 -23.37 6.06
N THR A 253 -21.14 -24.69 5.83
CA THR A 253 -21.79 -25.70 6.69
C THR A 253 -21.25 -25.67 8.12
N ILE A 254 -19.93 -25.57 8.29
CA ILE A 254 -19.30 -25.45 9.63
C ILE A 254 -19.75 -24.18 10.33
N ILE A 255 -19.76 -23.06 9.61
CA ILE A 255 -20.17 -21.76 10.16
C ILE A 255 -21.59 -21.82 10.73
N HIS A 256 -22.55 -22.39 9.99
CA HIS A 256 -23.93 -22.53 10.46
C HIS A 256 -24.07 -23.41 11.71
N LYS A 257 -23.18 -24.40 11.90
CA LYS A 257 -23.19 -25.26 13.09
C LYS A 257 -22.52 -24.64 14.30
N VAL A 258 -21.55 -23.73 14.09
CA VAL A 258 -20.65 -23.22 15.14
C VAL A 258 -21.03 -21.80 15.58
N MET A 259 -21.66 -21.02 14.70
CA MET A 259 -22.03 -19.63 14.95
C MET A 259 -23.54 -19.50 15.13
N SER A 260 -23.97 -18.68 16.10
CA SER A 260 -25.39 -18.37 16.33
C SER A 260 -26.05 -17.63 15.16
N GLU A 261 -27.34 -17.82 14.90
CA GLU A 261 -28.06 -17.13 13.81
C GLU A 261 -28.02 -15.60 13.91
N ASP A 262 -28.05 -15.04 15.13
CA ASP A 262 -27.93 -13.60 15.36
C ASP A 262 -26.58 -13.03 14.90
N ALA A 263 -25.52 -13.82 15.03
CA ALA A 263 -24.16 -13.49 14.56
C ALA A 263 -24.08 -13.47 13.04
N LEU A 264 -24.88 -14.30 12.37
CA LEU A 264 -24.96 -14.36 10.91
C LEU A 264 -25.76 -13.18 10.34
N GLN A 265 -26.74 -12.62 11.07
CA GLN A 265 -27.67 -11.62 10.53
C GLN A 265 -27.38 -10.17 10.95
N GLY A 266 -26.88 -9.90 12.17
CA GLY A 266 -26.83 -8.56 12.76
C GLY A 266 -25.85 -7.59 12.07
N LYS A 267 -24.60 -8.01 11.86
CA LYS A 267 -23.54 -7.19 11.22
C LYS A 267 -23.73 -7.03 9.72
N ILE A 268 -24.30 -8.04 9.06
CA ILE A 268 -24.56 -8.01 7.63
C ILE A 268 -25.54 -6.88 7.30
N ARG A 269 -26.56 -6.61 8.13
CA ARG A 269 -27.61 -5.62 7.81
C ARG A 269 -27.14 -4.17 7.66
N TRP A 270 -26.25 -3.65 8.51
CA TRP A 270 -25.82 -2.24 8.39
C TRP A 270 -24.77 -2.05 7.30
N THR A 271 -23.72 -2.89 7.28
CA THR A 271 -22.69 -2.85 6.24
C THR A 271 -23.27 -3.12 4.85
N SER A 272 -24.19 -4.08 4.70
CA SER A 272 -24.84 -4.34 3.40
C SER A 272 -25.70 -3.18 2.90
N LYS A 273 -26.40 -2.46 3.79
CA LYS A 273 -27.17 -1.27 3.40
C LYS A 273 -26.28 -0.15 2.89
N VAL A 274 -25.18 0.13 3.60
CA VAL A 274 -24.21 1.16 3.17
C VAL A 274 -23.52 0.71 1.87
N ASP A 275 -23.11 -0.56 1.79
CA ASP A 275 -22.49 -1.10 0.57
C ASP A 275 -23.44 -1.04 -0.63
N HIS A 276 -24.74 -1.28 -0.45
CA HIS A 276 -25.71 -1.19 -1.54
C HIS A 276 -25.78 0.22 -2.15
N ILE A 277 -25.65 1.26 -1.32
CA ILE A 277 -25.63 2.65 -1.77
C ILE A 277 -24.26 3.01 -2.36
N VAL A 278 -23.19 2.71 -1.62
CA VAL A 278 -21.82 3.10 -1.98
C VAL A 278 -21.30 2.35 -3.20
N THR A 279 -21.70 1.09 -3.43
CA THR A 279 -21.27 0.28 -4.59
C THR A 279 -22.26 0.31 -5.75
N HIS A 280 -23.33 1.09 -5.65
CA HIS A 280 -24.32 1.24 -6.71
C HIS A 280 -23.67 1.80 -7.99
N ARG A 281 -24.14 1.35 -9.16
CA ARG A 281 -23.58 1.71 -10.48
C ARG A 281 -23.57 3.22 -10.79
N ILE A 282 -24.41 4.01 -10.12
CA ILE A 282 -24.52 5.46 -10.32
C ILE A 282 -24.15 6.18 -9.02
N TRP A 283 -24.93 5.97 -7.95
CA TRP A 283 -24.67 6.55 -6.62
C TRP A 283 -23.26 6.30 -6.09
N GLY A 284 -22.63 5.17 -6.40
CA GLY A 284 -21.24 4.92 -6.00
C GLY A 284 -20.25 5.90 -6.63
N TYR A 285 -20.40 6.21 -7.93
CA TYR A 285 -19.59 7.25 -8.57
C TYR A 285 -19.96 8.64 -8.05
N VAL A 286 -21.23 8.94 -7.82
CA VAL A 286 -21.68 10.24 -7.28
C VAL A 286 -21.06 10.49 -5.90
N ILE A 287 -21.15 9.52 -4.99
CA ILE A 287 -20.55 9.61 -3.65
C ILE A 287 -19.03 9.72 -3.76
N PHE A 288 -18.41 8.94 -4.63
CA PHE A 288 -16.98 9.02 -4.86
C PHE A 288 -16.53 10.41 -5.32
N PHE A 289 -17.19 10.99 -6.33
CA PHE A 289 -16.87 12.34 -6.78
C PHE A 289 -17.20 13.41 -5.74
N ALA A 290 -18.25 13.23 -4.93
CA ALA A 290 -18.56 14.13 -3.82
C ALA A 290 -17.49 14.09 -2.72
N VAL A 291 -17.00 12.90 -2.35
CA VAL A 291 -15.89 12.74 -1.41
C VAL A 291 -14.61 13.37 -1.96
N LEU A 292 -14.31 13.11 -3.23
CA LEU A 292 -13.14 13.69 -3.89
C LEU A 292 -13.23 15.23 -3.95
N PHE A 293 -14.41 15.76 -4.28
CA PHE A 293 -14.70 17.19 -4.25
C PHE A 293 -14.49 17.79 -2.86
N LEU A 294 -14.97 17.13 -1.80
CA LEU A 294 -14.77 17.56 -0.41
C LEU A 294 -13.28 17.58 -0.03
N ILE A 295 -12.51 16.57 -0.45
CA ILE A 295 -11.06 16.54 -0.25
C ILE A 295 -10.41 17.73 -0.95
N PHE A 296 -10.70 17.97 -2.23
CA PHE A 296 -10.16 19.12 -2.95
C PHE A 296 -10.56 20.45 -2.32
N GLN A 297 -11.82 20.60 -1.91
CA GLN A 297 -12.29 21.80 -1.25
C GLN A 297 -11.55 22.05 0.07
N SER A 298 -11.26 21.00 0.85
CA SER A 298 -10.48 21.15 2.08
C SER A 298 -9.02 21.55 1.80
N ILE A 299 -8.42 21.05 0.72
CA ILE A 299 -7.04 21.37 0.35
C ILE A 299 -6.93 22.81 -0.15
N PHE A 300 -7.93 23.32 -0.86
CA PHE A 300 -7.89 24.69 -1.40
C PHE A 300 -8.46 25.72 -0.44
N ALA A 301 -9.71 25.56 0.00
CA ALA A 301 -10.39 26.56 0.80
C ALA A 301 -9.99 26.52 2.29
N TRP A 302 -9.81 25.31 2.86
CA TRP A 302 -9.52 25.21 4.31
C TRP A 302 -8.04 25.35 4.63
N SER A 303 -7.16 25.07 3.66
CA SER A 303 -5.72 25.23 3.85
C SER A 303 -5.24 26.65 3.66
N GLU A 304 -6.01 27.51 2.97
CA GLU A 304 -5.68 28.93 2.73
C GLU A 304 -5.44 29.70 4.02
N LEU A 305 -6.37 29.62 4.96
CA LEU A 305 -6.28 30.34 6.24
C LEU A 305 -5.01 29.97 7.06
N PRO A 306 -4.67 28.67 7.26
CA PRO A 306 -3.40 28.32 7.88
C PRO A 306 -2.15 28.71 7.08
N MET A 307 -2.24 28.75 5.74
CA MET A 307 -1.13 29.20 4.89
C MET A 307 -0.86 30.69 5.09
N GLU A 308 -1.90 31.52 5.11
CA GLU A 308 -1.79 32.96 5.39
C GLU A 308 -1.17 33.21 6.76
N TRP A 309 -1.50 32.40 7.77
CA TRP A 309 -0.87 32.52 9.10
C TRP A 309 0.63 32.25 9.04
N ILE A 310 1.06 31.26 8.25
CA ILE A 310 2.49 30.97 8.05
C ILE A 310 3.15 32.11 7.28
N GLU A 311 2.53 32.60 6.21
CA GLU A 311 3.05 33.74 5.43
C GLU A 311 3.21 35.00 6.29
N ASN A 312 2.19 35.35 7.08
CA ASN A 312 2.24 36.49 7.98
C ASN A 312 3.31 36.31 9.06
N LEU A 313 3.40 35.12 9.66
CA LEU A 313 4.43 34.81 10.65
C LEU A 313 5.84 35.03 10.07
N PHE A 314 6.09 34.52 8.86
CA PHE A 314 7.38 34.69 8.21
C PHE A 314 7.61 36.12 7.70
N GLY A 315 6.56 36.84 7.32
CA GLY A 315 6.59 38.28 7.02
C GLY A 315 7.07 39.08 8.23
N TYR A 316 6.47 38.88 9.40
CA TYR A 316 6.90 39.54 10.63
C TYR A 316 8.35 39.22 11.01
N ILE A 317 8.81 37.99 10.76
CA ILE A 317 10.22 37.62 10.98
C ILE A 317 11.14 38.38 10.01
N LYS A 318 10.79 38.46 8.72
CA LYS A 318 11.56 39.21 7.71
C LYS A 318 11.64 40.69 8.03
N ASP A 319 10.52 41.28 8.46
CA ASP A 319 10.44 42.69 8.85
C ASP A 319 11.25 42.96 10.12
N GLY A 320 11.18 42.07 11.12
CA GLY A 320 11.97 42.17 12.34
C GLY A 320 13.47 42.17 12.08
N ILE A 321 13.95 41.31 11.17
CA ILE A 321 15.36 41.28 10.75
C ILE A 321 15.71 42.54 9.96
N SER A 322 14.82 42.97 9.06
CA SER A 322 15.01 44.17 8.25
C SER A 322 15.11 45.46 9.05
N ASN A 323 14.42 45.53 10.19
CA ASN A 323 14.44 46.68 11.09
C ASN A 323 15.63 46.66 12.07
N THR A 324 16.20 45.47 12.33
CA THR A 324 17.30 45.32 13.30
C THR A 324 18.68 45.34 12.62
N MET A 325 18.78 44.85 11.39
CA MET A 325 20.04 44.76 10.64
C MET A 325 20.10 45.80 9.51
N GLN A 326 21.27 46.43 9.35
CA GLN A 326 21.53 47.33 8.24
C GLN A 326 21.42 46.58 6.89
N PRO A 327 21.05 47.28 5.80
CA PRO A 327 21.06 46.71 4.45
C PRO A 327 22.43 46.12 4.13
N GLY A 328 22.47 44.87 3.68
CA GLY A 328 23.72 44.20 3.36
C GLY A 328 23.54 42.70 3.09
N PHE A 329 24.58 42.11 2.51
CA PHE A 329 24.58 40.72 2.04
C PHE A 329 24.04 39.69 3.05
N LEU A 330 24.42 39.82 4.33
CA LEU A 330 23.97 38.90 5.38
C LEU A 330 22.47 39.00 5.64
N ARG A 331 21.90 40.21 5.62
CA ARG A 331 20.45 40.43 5.78
C ARG A 331 19.70 39.80 4.61
N ASP A 332 20.15 40.06 3.39
CA ASP A 332 19.48 39.58 2.17
C ASP A 332 19.58 38.06 2.06
N PHE A 333 20.74 37.46 2.40
CA PHE A 333 20.90 36.01 2.46
C PHE A 333 19.94 35.35 3.47
N ILE A 334 19.81 35.94 4.66
CA ILE A 334 18.91 35.40 5.68
C ILE A 334 17.44 35.56 5.24
N ASN A 335 17.03 36.74 4.80
CA ASN A 335 15.62 37.02 4.46
C ASN A 335 15.19 36.34 3.16
N GLU A 336 15.97 36.47 2.09
CA GLU A 336 15.60 36.03 0.75
C GLU A 336 16.10 34.61 0.43
N GLY A 337 17.23 34.19 0.99
CA GLY A 337 17.77 32.84 0.80
C GLY A 337 17.14 31.83 1.76
N ILE A 338 17.39 32.01 3.06
CA ILE A 338 17.02 31.03 4.11
C ILE A 338 15.54 31.13 4.46
N ILE A 339 15.06 32.31 4.84
CA ILE A 339 13.70 32.48 5.38
C ILE A 339 12.66 32.27 4.28
N SER A 340 12.84 32.84 3.09
CA SER A 340 11.95 32.53 1.96
C SER A 340 11.97 31.03 1.60
N GLY A 341 13.13 30.37 1.69
CA GLY A 341 13.22 28.93 1.49
C GLY A 341 12.44 28.13 2.54
N LEU A 342 12.57 28.49 3.82
CA LEU A 342 11.82 27.87 4.92
C LEU A 342 10.32 28.14 4.81
N GLN A 343 9.93 29.36 4.49
CA GLN A 343 8.54 29.75 4.24
C GLN A 343 7.94 28.89 3.11
N GLY A 344 8.68 28.74 2.00
CA GLY A 344 8.28 27.92 0.86
C GLY A 344 8.12 26.44 1.19
N VAL A 345 8.81 25.90 2.19
CA VAL A 345 8.59 24.53 2.68
C VAL A 345 7.37 24.45 3.59
N LEU A 346 7.30 25.35 4.58
CA LEU A 346 6.31 25.24 5.65
C LEU A 346 4.89 25.58 5.19
N ILE A 347 4.75 26.42 4.16
CA ILE A 347 3.45 26.77 3.58
C ILE A 347 2.67 25.55 3.05
N PHE A 348 3.34 24.47 2.67
CA PHE A 348 2.67 23.25 2.20
C PHE A 348 2.16 22.33 3.32
N ILE A 349 2.57 22.55 4.58
CA ILE A 349 2.21 21.68 5.72
C ILE A 349 0.69 21.57 5.91
N PRO A 350 -0.10 22.66 5.90
CA PRO A 350 -1.55 22.57 6.08
C PRO A 350 -2.22 21.70 4.99
N GLN A 351 -1.88 21.93 3.73
CA GLN A 351 -2.41 21.18 2.59
C GLN A 351 -2.13 19.68 2.73
N ILE A 352 -0.88 19.33 3.08
CA ILE A 352 -0.45 17.94 3.31
C ILE A 352 -1.22 17.33 4.48
N THR A 353 -1.38 18.08 5.57
CA THR A 353 -2.11 17.65 6.78
C THR A 353 -3.54 17.26 6.45
N PHE A 354 -4.29 18.14 5.77
CA PHE A 354 -5.68 17.86 5.37
C PHE A 354 -5.78 16.68 4.40
N LEU A 355 -4.93 16.65 3.37
CA LEU A 355 -4.89 15.54 2.40
C LEU A 355 -4.73 14.19 3.11
N PHE A 356 -3.72 14.06 3.96
CA PHE A 356 -3.45 12.80 4.65
C PHE A 356 -4.46 12.48 5.74
N ALA A 357 -5.07 13.48 6.37
CA ALA A 357 -6.17 13.27 7.29
C ALA A 357 -7.35 12.57 6.59
N PHE A 358 -7.76 13.07 5.42
CA PHE A 358 -8.84 12.45 4.65
C PHE A 358 -8.46 11.09 4.09
N ILE A 359 -7.27 10.93 3.51
CA ILE A 359 -6.82 9.63 2.99
C ILE A 359 -6.80 8.58 4.11
N ALA A 360 -6.19 8.91 5.26
CA ALA A 360 -6.13 7.99 6.40
C ALA A 360 -7.53 7.68 6.95
N MET A 361 -8.45 8.65 6.96
CA MET A 361 -9.83 8.43 7.38
C MET A 361 -10.59 7.51 6.43
N LEU A 362 -10.43 7.68 5.11
CA LEU A 362 -11.04 6.80 4.10
C LEU A 362 -10.46 5.38 4.13
N GLU A 363 -9.17 5.27 4.42
CA GLU A 363 -8.48 3.99 4.53
C GLU A 363 -8.93 3.22 5.78
N GLU A 364 -8.91 3.87 6.95
CA GLU A 364 -9.32 3.24 8.21
C GLU A 364 -10.81 2.93 8.31
N SER A 365 -11.66 3.73 7.65
CA SER A 365 -13.09 3.45 7.57
C SER A 365 -13.42 2.25 6.68
N GLY A 366 -12.49 1.84 5.81
CA GLY A 366 -12.68 0.79 4.82
C GLY A 366 -13.34 1.26 3.53
N TYR A 367 -13.64 2.55 3.37
CA TYR A 367 -14.24 3.12 2.16
C TYR A 367 -13.34 2.93 0.93
N MET A 368 -12.01 3.03 1.10
CA MET A 368 -11.05 2.86 -0.02
C MET A 368 -11.23 1.54 -0.77
N THR A 369 -11.62 0.47 -0.09
CA THR A 369 -11.88 -0.83 -0.75
C THR A 369 -13.06 -0.82 -1.71
N ARG A 370 -14.09 0.00 -1.43
CA ARG A 370 -15.25 0.16 -2.32
C ARG A 370 -14.90 1.01 -3.51
N VAL A 371 -14.14 2.08 -3.28
CA VAL A 371 -13.59 2.91 -4.37
C VAL A 371 -12.79 2.06 -5.33
N MET A 372 -11.87 1.23 -4.82
CA MET A 372 -11.09 0.32 -5.66
C MET A 372 -11.99 -0.60 -6.48
N PHE A 373 -13.03 -1.18 -5.88
CA PHE A 373 -13.97 -2.05 -6.59
C PHE A 373 -14.75 -1.34 -7.71
N ILE A 374 -15.33 -0.17 -7.44
CA ILE A 374 -16.13 0.59 -8.41
C ILE A 374 -15.26 1.07 -9.57
N MET A 375 -14.01 1.41 -9.27
CA MET A 375 -13.06 1.90 -10.26
C MET A 375 -12.33 0.79 -11.03
N ASP A 376 -12.34 -0.44 -10.54
CA ASP A 376 -11.70 -1.59 -11.21
C ASP A 376 -12.18 -1.75 -12.66
N LYS A 377 -13.48 -1.54 -12.90
CA LYS A 377 -14.06 -1.61 -14.24
C LYS A 377 -13.45 -0.60 -15.21
N ILE A 378 -13.20 0.62 -14.75
CA ILE A 378 -12.61 1.70 -15.56
C ILE A 378 -11.11 1.44 -15.73
N MET A 379 -10.41 1.12 -14.64
CA MET A 379 -8.97 0.91 -14.65
C MET A 379 -8.53 -0.28 -15.52
N ARG A 380 -9.32 -1.35 -15.55
CA ARG A 380 -9.02 -2.53 -16.37
C ARG A 380 -8.96 -2.22 -17.86
N GLN A 381 -9.68 -1.20 -18.35
CA GLN A 381 -9.62 -0.77 -19.74
C GLN A 381 -8.24 -0.20 -20.12
N PHE A 382 -7.53 0.36 -19.13
CA PHE A 382 -6.19 0.91 -19.25
C PHE A 382 -5.11 -0.04 -18.73
N GLY A 383 -5.48 -1.28 -18.42
CA GLY A 383 -4.53 -2.30 -17.98
C GLY A 383 -4.04 -2.16 -16.54
N LEU A 384 -4.80 -1.43 -15.72
CA LEU A 384 -4.57 -1.23 -14.29
C LEU A 384 -5.63 -1.98 -13.47
N SER A 385 -5.34 -2.26 -12.20
CA SER A 385 -6.35 -2.76 -11.26
C SER A 385 -7.03 -1.61 -10.53
N GLY A 386 -8.18 -1.89 -9.92
CA GLY A 386 -8.86 -0.95 -9.03
C GLY A 386 -7.96 -0.39 -7.91
N ARG A 387 -6.88 -1.11 -7.52
CA ARG A 387 -5.91 -0.65 -6.52
C ARG A 387 -5.07 0.54 -6.99
N SER A 388 -4.81 0.66 -8.30
CA SER A 388 -4.07 1.78 -8.88
C SER A 388 -4.75 3.13 -8.69
N VAL A 389 -6.06 3.14 -8.48
CA VAL A 389 -6.83 4.36 -8.24
C VAL A 389 -6.38 5.08 -6.97
N VAL A 390 -6.00 4.34 -5.92
CA VAL A 390 -5.61 4.93 -4.64
C VAL A 390 -4.35 5.80 -4.81
N PRO A 391 -3.24 5.29 -5.37
CA PRO A 391 -2.11 6.12 -5.75
C PRO A 391 -2.45 7.25 -6.73
N LEU A 392 -3.23 6.98 -7.79
CA LEU A 392 -3.51 7.99 -8.81
C LEU A 392 -4.29 9.19 -8.23
N ILE A 393 -5.33 8.95 -7.43
CA ILE A 393 -6.06 10.04 -6.75
C ILE A 393 -5.13 10.80 -5.82
N SER A 394 -4.33 10.08 -5.02
CA SER A 394 -3.34 10.72 -4.15
C SER A 394 -2.33 11.55 -4.96
N GLY A 395 -2.05 11.17 -6.21
CA GLY A 395 -1.10 11.82 -7.11
C GLY A 395 -1.57 13.19 -7.59
N VAL A 396 -2.87 13.36 -7.79
CA VAL A 396 -3.48 14.66 -8.10
C VAL A 396 -3.28 15.67 -6.96
N ALA A 397 -3.10 15.20 -5.73
CA ALA A 397 -2.73 16.07 -4.62
C ALA A 397 -1.21 16.18 -4.46
N CYS A 398 -0.51 15.05 -4.31
CA CYS A 398 0.94 14.99 -4.20
C CYS A 398 1.53 13.70 -4.80
N ALA A 399 2.49 13.85 -5.72
CA ALA A 399 3.11 12.73 -6.42
C ALA A 399 3.99 11.84 -5.52
N VAL A 400 4.69 12.40 -4.52
CA VAL A 400 5.64 11.63 -3.69
C VAL A 400 4.92 10.54 -2.86
N PRO A 401 3.90 10.87 -2.04
CA PRO A 401 3.15 9.85 -1.30
C PRO A 401 2.39 8.88 -2.20
N ALA A 402 1.86 9.37 -3.32
CA ALA A 402 1.18 8.56 -4.31
C ALA A 402 2.08 7.45 -4.86
N ILE A 403 3.29 7.81 -5.27
CA ILE A 403 4.30 6.85 -5.74
C ILE A 403 4.63 5.82 -4.65
N MET A 404 4.76 6.24 -3.39
CA MET A 404 4.99 5.31 -2.27
C MET A 404 3.81 4.35 -2.05
N ALA A 405 2.57 4.84 -2.18
CA ALA A 405 1.36 4.05 -1.99
C ALA A 405 1.18 2.94 -3.04
N THR A 406 1.88 3.03 -4.19
CA THR A 406 1.88 1.98 -5.23
C THR A 406 2.44 0.64 -4.73
N ARG A 407 3.12 0.60 -3.57
CA ARG A 407 3.59 -0.65 -2.94
C ARG A 407 2.44 -1.64 -2.64
N SER A 408 1.21 -1.17 -2.51
CA SER A 408 0.01 -1.99 -2.30
C SER A 408 -0.46 -2.76 -3.55
N ILE A 409 0.08 -2.40 -4.73
CA ILE A 409 -0.23 -3.04 -6.01
C ILE A 409 0.65 -4.28 -6.16
N GLU A 410 0.02 -5.46 -6.12
CA GLU A 410 0.70 -6.77 -6.18
C GLU A 410 1.41 -7.00 -7.51
N THR A 411 0.80 -6.57 -8.61
CA THR A 411 1.31 -6.81 -9.96
C THR A 411 2.39 -5.78 -10.30
N TRP A 412 3.62 -6.25 -10.52
CA TRP A 412 4.74 -5.40 -10.95
C TRP A 412 4.41 -4.49 -12.15
N LYS A 413 3.74 -5.02 -13.19
CA LYS A 413 3.36 -4.26 -14.38
C LYS A 413 2.43 -3.09 -14.01
N GLU A 414 1.36 -3.37 -13.28
CA GLU A 414 0.40 -2.35 -12.84
C GLU A 414 1.06 -1.30 -11.94
N ARG A 415 1.94 -1.75 -11.04
CA ARG A 415 2.70 -0.88 -10.15
C ARG A 415 3.59 0.08 -10.93
N LEU A 416 4.35 -0.40 -11.91
CA LEU A 416 5.24 0.44 -12.71
C LEU A 416 4.47 1.47 -13.54
N ILE A 417 3.39 1.04 -14.22
CA ILE A 417 2.53 1.95 -14.99
C ILE A 417 1.99 3.05 -14.08
N THR A 418 1.51 2.68 -12.88
CA THR A 418 0.98 3.65 -11.91
C THR A 418 2.06 4.65 -11.46
N ILE A 419 3.28 4.19 -11.17
CA ILE A 419 4.42 5.07 -10.81
C ILE A 419 4.74 6.06 -11.93
N MET A 420 4.79 5.60 -13.18
CA MET A 420 5.16 6.44 -14.33
C MET A 420 4.09 7.46 -14.72
N VAL A 421 2.82 7.14 -14.49
CA VAL A 421 1.68 7.98 -14.84
C VAL A 421 1.40 9.04 -13.77
N THR A 422 1.72 8.75 -12.51
CA THR A 422 1.45 9.64 -11.36
C THR A 422 2.01 11.07 -11.56
N PRO A 423 3.25 11.29 -12.05
CA PRO A 423 3.80 12.63 -12.29
C PRO A 423 3.08 13.47 -13.36
N LEU A 424 2.35 12.81 -14.28
CA LEU A 424 1.58 13.49 -15.32
C LEU A 424 0.30 14.12 -14.77
N MET A 425 -0.13 13.72 -13.57
CA MET A 425 -1.24 14.34 -12.88
C MET A 425 -0.82 15.71 -12.33
N SER A 426 -1.66 16.72 -12.56
CA SER A 426 -1.39 18.09 -12.09
C SER A 426 -1.72 18.24 -10.62
N CYS A 427 -0.71 18.58 -9.81
CA CYS A 427 -0.87 18.84 -8.37
C CYS A 427 -1.20 20.31 -8.06
N SER A 428 -1.69 20.58 -6.84
CA SER A 428 -2.01 21.94 -6.36
C SER A 428 -0.84 22.90 -6.47
N ALA A 429 0.39 22.43 -6.27
CA ALA A 429 1.60 23.24 -6.38
C ALA A 429 1.86 23.77 -7.81
N ARG A 430 1.21 23.21 -8.84
CA ARG A 430 1.29 23.73 -10.22
C ARG A 430 0.30 24.86 -10.49
N LEU A 431 -0.74 25.04 -9.65
CA LEU A 431 -1.74 26.09 -9.84
C LEU A 431 -1.13 27.48 -9.89
N PRO A 432 -0.28 27.91 -8.93
CA PRO A 432 0.27 29.26 -8.96
C PRO A 432 1.05 29.55 -10.25
N VAL A 433 1.78 28.54 -10.75
CA VAL A 433 2.53 28.65 -12.00
C VAL A 433 1.57 28.78 -13.19
N PHE A 434 0.53 27.95 -13.26
CA PHE A 434 -0.46 28.04 -14.32
C PHE A 434 -1.23 29.36 -14.28
N THR A 435 -1.62 29.85 -13.11
CA THR A 435 -2.35 31.10 -12.96
C THR A 435 -1.49 32.30 -13.38
N VAL A 436 -0.20 32.32 -13.02
CA VAL A 436 0.72 33.38 -13.45
C VAL A 436 0.93 33.35 -14.96
N LEU A 437 1.22 32.18 -15.54
CA LEU A 437 1.43 32.05 -16.99
C LEU A 437 0.18 32.39 -17.79
N ILE A 438 -0.99 31.90 -17.37
CA ILE A 438 -2.28 32.22 -18.01
C ILE A 438 -2.57 33.71 -17.87
N GLY A 439 -2.36 34.29 -16.68
CA GLY A 439 -2.60 35.72 -16.44
C GLY A 439 -1.72 36.63 -17.31
N LEU A 440 -0.50 36.18 -17.63
CA LEU A 440 0.44 36.92 -18.49
C LEU A 440 0.15 36.73 -19.98
N MET A 441 -0.20 35.52 -20.42
CA MET A 441 -0.30 35.18 -21.86
C MET A 441 -1.73 35.30 -22.43
N ILE A 442 -2.76 35.19 -21.58
CA ILE A 442 -4.16 35.08 -22.03
C ILE A 442 -4.97 36.29 -21.54
N PRO A 443 -5.59 37.06 -22.45
CA PRO A 443 -6.34 38.25 -22.08
C PRO A 443 -7.60 37.90 -21.26
N ASP A 444 -7.89 38.72 -20.25
CA ASP A 444 -9.08 38.59 -19.39
C ASP A 444 -10.35 39.04 -20.16
N THR A 445 -10.79 38.19 -21.09
CA THR A 445 -12.00 38.41 -21.89
C THR A 445 -13.01 37.31 -21.61
N LYS A 446 -14.29 37.64 -21.71
CA LYS A 446 -15.39 36.69 -21.49
C LYS A 446 -15.82 36.08 -22.82
N VAL A 447 -15.88 34.75 -22.86
CA VAL A 447 -16.53 33.98 -23.93
C VAL A 447 -18.00 33.77 -23.56
N LEU A 448 -18.90 34.00 -24.52
CA LEU A 448 -20.36 33.84 -24.36
C LEU A 448 -20.97 34.69 -23.23
N GLY A 449 -20.30 35.78 -22.81
CA GLY A 449 -20.78 36.69 -21.76
C GLY A 449 -20.70 36.16 -20.32
N ILE A 450 -20.41 34.87 -20.13
CA ILE A 450 -20.48 34.19 -18.82
C ILE A 450 -19.13 33.59 -18.41
N PHE A 451 -18.34 33.07 -19.34
CA PHE A 451 -17.13 32.30 -19.01
C PHE A 451 -15.85 33.11 -19.25
N ASN A 452 -14.97 33.20 -18.26
CA ASN A 452 -13.65 33.80 -18.40
C ASN A 452 -12.72 32.87 -19.21
N ILE A 453 -12.07 33.36 -20.28
CA ILE A 453 -11.09 32.59 -21.07
C ILE A 453 -9.96 32.06 -20.19
N GLN A 454 -9.47 32.83 -19.22
CA GLN A 454 -8.41 32.39 -18.31
C GLN A 454 -8.85 31.16 -17.50
N GLY A 455 -10.11 31.13 -17.06
CA GLY A 455 -10.70 29.98 -16.38
C GLY A 455 -10.84 28.75 -17.30
N ILE A 456 -11.22 28.96 -18.57
CA ILE A 456 -11.28 27.89 -19.58
C ILE A 456 -9.87 27.34 -19.85
N ALA A 457 -8.86 28.20 -19.97
CA ALA A 457 -7.48 27.79 -20.19
C ALA A 457 -6.93 26.98 -19.01
N LEU A 458 -7.21 27.39 -17.78
CA LEU A 458 -6.84 26.64 -16.59
C LEU A 458 -7.51 25.26 -16.57
N MET A 459 -8.81 25.19 -16.88
CA MET A 459 -9.54 23.92 -17.00
C MET A 459 -8.93 23.03 -18.10
N ALA A 460 -8.57 23.61 -19.25
CA ALA A 460 -7.96 22.88 -20.35
C ALA A 460 -6.62 22.26 -19.96
N PHE A 461 -5.74 22.97 -19.25
CA PHE A 461 -4.47 22.40 -18.78
C PHE A 461 -4.66 21.26 -17.78
N TYR A 462 -5.65 21.37 -16.88
CA TYR A 462 -5.98 20.30 -15.95
C TYR A 462 -6.50 19.06 -16.67
N LEU A 463 -7.42 19.25 -17.62
CA LEU A 463 -7.99 18.17 -18.40
C LEU A 463 -6.94 17.51 -19.30
N LEU A 464 -6.02 18.29 -19.87
CA LEU A 464 -4.90 17.80 -20.67
C LEU A 464 -3.96 16.93 -19.83
N GLY A 465 -3.58 17.35 -18.62
CA GLY A 465 -2.75 16.54 -17.72
C GLY A 465 -3.41 15.20 -17.38
N PHE A 466 -4.71 15.21 -17.07
CA PHE A 466 -5.47 14.00 -16.79
C PHE A 466 -5.57 13.07 -18.02
N LEU A 467 -5.86 13.61 -19.21
CA LEU A 467 -5.92 12.83 -20.44
C LEU A 467 -4.55 12.23 -20.80
N MET A 468 -3.47 13.01 -20.67
CA MET A 468 -2.11 12.53 -20.93
C MET A 468 -1.70 11.41 -19.97
N ALA A 469 -2.13 11.47 -18.71
CA ALA A 469 -1.93 10.39 -17.75
C ALA A 469 -2.61 9.09 -18.22
N ILE A 470 -3.86 9.15 -18.67
CA ILE A 470 -4.62 8.00 -19.19
C ILE A 470 -3.97 7.44 -20.46
N ILE A 471 -3.64 8.31 -21.42
CA ILE A 471 -3.02 7.92 -22.69
C ILE A 471 -1.67 7.25 -22.43
N SER A 472 -0.84 7.81 -21.55
CA SER A 472 0.44 7.23 -21.16
C SER A 472 0.27 5.85 -20.51
N ALA A 473 -0.72 5.70 -19.62
CA ALA A 473 -1.03 4.40 -19.00
C ALA A 473 -1.38 3.34 -20.04
N TRP A 474 -2.21 3.71 -21.02
CA TRP A 474 -2.63 2.83 -22.10
C TRP A 474 -1.46 2.44 -23.02
N ILE A 475 -0.63 3.40 -23.43
CA ILE A 475 0.57 3.14 -24.26
C ILE A 475 1.54 2.21 -23.53
N MET A 476 1.81 2.47 -22.24
CA MET A 476 2.69 1.60 -21.44
C MET A 476 2.10 0.20 -21.27
N HIS A 477 0.79 0.09 -21.09
CA HIS A 477 0.14 -1.22 -21.01
C HIS A 477 0.30 -2.03 -22.28
N LEU A 478 0.22 -1.39 -23.46
CA LEU A 478 0.43 -2.03 -24.76
C LEU A 478 1.88 -2.48 -24.95
N TRP A 479 2.84 -1.65 -24.52
CA TRP A 479 4.26 -1.95 -24.68
C TRP A 479 4.75 -3.05 -23.74
N MET A 480 4.25 -3.09 -22.50
CA MET A 480 4.66 -4.07 -21.51
C MET A 480 3.88 -5.39 -21.68
N GLY A 481 4.39 -6.33 -22.49
CA GLY A 481 3.77 -7.66 -22.68
C GLY A 481 3.62 -8.47 -21.37
N GLY A 482 2.49 -9.17 -21.18
CA GLY A 482 2.29 -10.07 -20.03
C GLY A 482 0.84 -10.57 -19.87
N LYS A 483 0.63 -11.90 -19.92
CA LYS A 483 -0.68 -12.59 -19.83
C LYS A 483 -1.18 -12.81 -18.40
N GLY A 484 -0.89 -11.88 -17.48
CA GLY A 484 -1.42 -11.96 -16.11
C GLY A 484 -2.81 -11.34 -16.05
N LYS A 485 -3.88 -12.09 -16.32
CA LYS A 485 -5.22 -11.65 -15.93
C LYS A 485 -5.30 -11.77 -14.41
N GLY A 486 -5.00 -10.67 -13.70
CA GLY A 486 -5.23 -10.59 -12.26
C GLY A 486 -6.71 -10.79 -11.98
N TYR A 487 -7.07 -11.94 -11.40
CA TYR A 487 -8.41 -12.12 -10.87
C TYR A 487 -8.52 -11.28 -9.61
N PHE A 488 -9.10 -10.08 -9.73
CA PHE A 488 -9.42 -9.21 -8.61
C PHE A 488 -10.57 -9.83 -7.81
N VAL A 489 -10.22 -10.70 -6.87
CA VAL A 489 -11.14 -11.20 -5.84
C VAL A 489 -10.83 -10.39 -4.58
N MET A 490 -11.63 -9.36 -4.34
CA MET A 490 -11.53 -8.53 -3.14
C MET A 490 -12.77 -8.77 -2.29
N GLU A 491 -12.57 -9.32 -1.09
CA GLU A 491 -13.61 -9.29 -0.06
C GLU A 491 -13.63 -7.91 0.57
N PHE A 492 -14.81 -7.31 0.63
CA PHE A 492 -15.02 -6.03 1.27
C PHE A 492 -14.80 -6.15 2.78
N PRO A 493 -13.84 -5.45 3.40
CA PRO A 493 -13.73 -5.39 4.85
C PRO A 493 -15.01 -4.78 5.45
N THR A 494 -15.35 -5.11 6.69
CA THR A 494 -16.46 -4.43 7.37
C THR A 494 -16.15 -2.93 7.54
N TYR A 495 -17.16 -2.08 7.42
CA TYR A 495 -17.03 -0.68 7.79
C TYR A 495 -16.66 -0.58 9.26
N LYS A 496 -15.64 0.22 9.56
CA LYS A 496 -15.18 0.47 10.93
C LYS A 496 -15.14 1.98 11.15
N TRP A 497 -15.32 2.41 12.39
CA TRP A 497 -15.01 3.79 12.74
C TRP A 497 -13.49 3.99 12.69
N PRO A 498 -12.99 5.06 12.05
CA PRO A 498 -11.57 5.37 12.02
C PRO A 498 -11.06 5.60 13.44
N ARG A 499 -9.88 5.05 13.74
CA ARG A 499 -9.21 5.23 15.03
C ARG A 499 -8.42 6.52 14.96
N PHE A 500 -8.94 7.60 15.52
CA PHE A 500 -8.29 8.92 15.52
C PHE A 500 -6.81 8.92 15.89
N LYS A 501 -6.38 8.03 16.80
CA LYS A 501 -4.96 7.86 17.12
C LYS A 501 -4.13 7.47 15.90
N ASN A 502 -4.55 6.46 15.14
CA ASN A 502 -3.82 6.00 13.96
C ASN A 502 -3.82 7.08 12.86
N VAL A 503 -4.96 7.73 12.63
CA VAL A 503 -5.08 8.88 11.71
C VAL A 503 -4.08 9.97 12.09
N SER A 504 -4.03 10.37 13.37
CA SER A 504 -3.11 11.41 13.86
C SER A 504 -1.64 11.01 13.72
N THR A 505 -1.28 9.77 14.03
CA THR A 505 0.08 9.26 13.84
C THR A 505 0.48 9.32 12.37
N SER A 506 -0.40 8.89 11.46
CA SER A 506 -0.15 8.95 10.02
C SER A 506 0.08 10.38 9.55
N ILE A 507 -0.76 11.34 9.98
CA ILE A 507 -0.58 12.76 9.65
C ILE A 507 0.79 13.26 10.10
N ILE A 508 1.16 13.01 11.37
CA ILE A 508 2.42 13.48 11.95
C ILE A 508 3.62 12.87 11.23
N GLU A 509 3.61 11.57 10.94
CA GLU A 509 4.67 10.91 10.19
C GLU A 509 4.84 11.53 8.81
N LYS A 510 3.75 11.78 8.09
CA LYS A 510 3.81 12.32 6.73
C LYS A 510 4.26 13.78 6.69
N VAL A 511 3.78 14.60 7.61
CA VAL A 511 4.25 15.99 7.77
C VAL A 511 5.74 16.00 8.11
N LYS A 512 6.18 15.15 9.05
CA LYS A 512 7.60 15.05 9.43
C LYS A 512 8.48 14.63 8.26
N THR A 513 8.09 13.58 7.52
CA THR A 513 8.81 13.13 6.32
C THR A 513 8.96 14.28 5.32
N PHE A 514 7.88 15.01 5.03
CA PHE A 514 7.94 16.15 4.12
C PHE A 514 8.86 17.27 4.63
N THR A 515 8.69 17.71 5.87
CA THR A 515 9.47 18.82 6.44
C THR A 515 10.97 18.51 6.51
N PHE A 516 11.35 17.29 6.88
CA PHE A 516 12.76 16.95 7.10
C PHE A 516 13.46 16.33 5.89
N GLU A 517 12.76 15.62 5.01
CA GLU A 517 13.38 15.01 3.83
C GLU A 517 13.29 15.96 2.63
N ALA A 518 12.09 16.36 2.22
CA ALA A 518 11.90 17.28 1.11
C ALA A 518 12.33 18.72 1.47
N GLY A 519 12.05 19.16 2.69
CA GLY A 519 12.36 20.51 3.14
C GLY A 519 13.86 20.86 3.08
N LYS A 520 14.74 19.91 3.39
CA LYS A 520 16.20 20.11 3.26
C LYS A 520 16.63 20.37 1.82
N VAL A 521 16.07 19.60 0.88
CA VAL A 521 16.38 19.74 -0.54
C VAL A 521 15.83 21.06 -1.08
N ILE A 522 14.60 21.41 -0.73
CA ILE A 522 13.97 22.68 -1.15
C ILE A 522 14.77 23.87 -0.60
N LEU A 523 15.16 23.84 0.68
CA LEU A 523 15.99 24.90 1.28
C LEU A 523 17.34 25.03 0.57
N ALA A 524 18.01 23.91 0.28
CA ALA A 524 19.27 23.93 -0.46
C ALA A 524 19.11 24.53 -1.85
N ILE A 525 18.06 24.15 -2.59
CA ILE A 525 17.75 24.71 -3.91
C ILE A 525 17.41 26.19 -3.81
N SER A 526 16.65 26.62 -2.79
CA SER A 526 16.31 28.03 -2.55
C SER A 526 17.57 28.87 -2.35
N ILE A 527 18.51 28.39 -1.54
CA ILE A 527 19.80 29.06 -1.33
C ILE A 527 20.59 29.14 -2.64
N VAL A 528 20.67 28.05 -3.39
CA VAL A 528 21.38 28.03 -4.68
C VAL A 528 20.73 28.99 -5.68
N LEU A 529 19.40 28.97 -5.80
CA LEU A 529 18.66 29.88 -6.68
C LEU A 529 18.85 31.33 -6.26
N TRP A 530 18.84 31.62 -4.97
CA TRP A 530 19.12 32.97 -4.47
C TRP A 530 20.53 33.43 -4.85
N VAL A 531 21.56 32.59 -4.66
CA VAL A 531 22.93 32.91 -5.09
C VAL A 531 22.98 33.16 -6.60
N LEU A 532 22.33 32.31 -7.40
CA LEU A 532 22.32 32.47 -8.86
C LEU A 532 21.56 33.72 -9.32
N ALA A 533 20.51 34.14 -8.59
CA ALA A 533 19.74 35.34 -8.89
C ALA A 533 20.42 36.64 -8.40
N THR A 534 21.22 36.54 -7.33
CA THR A 534 21.88 37.71 -6.69
C THR A 534 23.22 38.05 -7.34
N PHE A 535 23.95 37.05 -7.84
CA PHE A 535 25.26 37.25 -8.47
C PHE A 535 25.20 37.07 -9.98
N GLY A 536 26.04 37.81 -10.70
CA GLY A 536 26.24 37.69 -12.15
C GLY A 536 27.72 37.58 -12.50
N PRO A 537 28.06 37.16 -13.73
CA PRO A 537 29.45 37.07 -14.18
C PRO A 537 30.09 38.45 -14.34
N ASN A 538 31.33 38.61 -13.83
CA ASN A 538 32.10 39.87 -13.88
C ASN A 538 31.29 41.06 -13.31
N ASP A 539 31.44 42.25 -13.90
CA ASP A 539 30.72 43.48 -13.51
C ASP A 539 29.33 43.60 -14.18
N ALA A 540 28.71 42.49 -14.60
CA ALA A 540 27.44 42.54 -15.34
C ALA A 540 26.30 43.16 -14.51
N MET A 541 26.27 42.90 -13.20
CA MET A 541 25.27 43.46 -12.28
C MET A 541 25.44 44.98 -12.13
N ASP A 542 26.67 45.45 -11.97
CA ASP A 542 26.97 46.88 -11.83
C ASP A 542 26.69 47.64 -13.13
N LYS A 543 27.00 47.03 -14.28
CA LYS A 543 26.66 47.59 -15.60
C LYS A 543 25.16 47.71 -15.81
N ALA A 544 24.39 46.70 -15.39
CA ALA A 544 22.93 46.74 -15.47
C ALA A 544 22.33 47.85 -14.59
N GLU A 545 22.90 48.06 -13.40
CA GLU A 545 22.51 49.14 -12.50
C GLU A 545 22.80 50.53 -13.08
N GLN A 546 24.01 50.73 -13.62
CA GLN A 546 24.40 51.98 -14.27
C GLN A 546 23.54 52.29 -15.52
N GLN A 547 23.27 51.28 -16.35
CA GLN A 547 22.42 51.44 -17.54
C GLN A 547 21.00 51.84 -17.17
N THR A 548 20.45 51.25 -16.10
CA THR A 548 19.11 51.60 -15.63
C THR A 548 19.06 53.01 -15.06
N ALA A 549 20.09 53.41 -14.29
CA ALA A 549 20.21 54.76 -13.71
C ALA A 549 20.37 55.87 -14.76
N ASN A 550 20.97 55.55 -15.91
CA ASN A 550 21.08 56.49 -17.03
C ASN A 550 19.77 56.66 -17.81
N THR A 551 18.87 55.68 -17.75
CA THR A 551 17.65 55.64 -18.58
C THR A 551 16.42 56.12 -17.80
N TYR A 552 16.35 55.85 -16.50
CA TYR A 552 15.22 56.19 -15.66
C TYR A 552 15.66 57.00 -14.43
N PRO A 553 14.96 58.09 -14.07
CA PRO A 553 15.23 58.83 -12.84
C PRO A 553 15.08 57.93 -11.60
N PRO A 554 16.01 57.99 -10.62
CA PRO A 554 16.01 57.13 -9.43
C PRO A 554 14.73 57.24 -8.57
N GLU A 555 14.06 58.39 -8.61
CA GLU A 555 12.83 58.65 -7.85
C GLU A 555 11.56 58.08 -8.52
N SER A 556 11.67 57.59 -9.75
CA SER A 556 10.51 57.02 -10.45
C SER A 556 10.20 55.61 -9.93
N GLN A 557 8.91 55.31 -9.74
CA GLN A 557 8.46 53.96 -9.36
C GLN A 557 8.82 52.91 -10.43
N ALA A 558 9.00 53.35 -11.68
CA ALA A 558 9.49 52.54 -12.79
C ALA A 558 10.96 52.13 -12.65
N TYR A 559 11.81 52.96 -12.03
CA TYR A 559 13.24 52.68 -11.83
C TYR A 559 13.46 51.39 -11.03
N GLY A 560 12.72 51.20 -9.92
CA GLY A 560 12.85 50.00 -9.09
C GLY A 560 12.51 48.71 -9.83
N ASN A 561 11.42 48.69 -10.60
CA ASN A 561 11.01 47.52 -11.38
C ASN A 561 11.99 47.22 -12.52
N HIS A 562 12.44 48.24 -13.25
CA HIS A 562 13.42 48.07 -14.32
C HIS A 562 14.80 47.65 -13.80
N LEU A 563 15.22 48.17 -12.66
CA LEU A 563 16.48 47.79 -12.01
C LEU A 563 16.45 46.33 -11.57
N ALA A 564 15.36 45.89 -10.93
CA ALA A 564 15.19 44.50 -10.53
C ALA A 564 15.21 43.55 -11.74
N SER A 565 14.51 43.91 -12.82
CA SER A 565 14.50 43.12 -14.06
C SER A 565 15.89 43.06 -14.71
N ALA A 566 16.59 44.18 -14.81
CA ALA A 566 17.92 44.26 -15.43
C ALA A 566 18.97 43.49 -14.62
N LYS A 567 18.94 43.60 -13.28
CA LYS A 567 19.81 42.80 -12.39
C LYS A 567 19.50 41.30 -12.51
N LEU A 568 18.23 40.91 -12.55
CA LEU A 568 17.86 39.50 -12.68
C LEU A 568 18.29 38.93 -14.05
N GLU A 569 18.21 39.71 -15.12
CA GLU A 569 18.70 39.31 -16.45
C GLU A 569 20.24 39.17 -16.51
N ALA A 570 20.96 40.05 -15.80
CA ALA A 570 22.42 40.02 -15.68
C ALA A 570 22.96 38.95 -14.72
N SER A 571 22.10 38.38 -13.87
CA SER A 571 22.45 37.33 -12.91
C SER A 571 22.85 36.01 -13.58
N TYR A 572 23.48 35.09 -12.84
CA TYR A 572 23.77 33.74 -13.31
C TYR A 572 22.47 32.97 -13.66
N ALA A 573 21.39 33.21 -12.92
CA ALA A 573 20.07 32.65 -13.22
C ALA A 573 19.54 33.17 -14.57
N GLY A 574 19.70 34.47 -14.84
CA GLY A 574 19.35 35.08 -16.12
C GLY A 574 20.15 34.51 -17.30
N HIS A 575 21.46 34.34 -17.12
CA HIS A 575 22.32 33.70 -18.13
C HIS A 575 21.94 32.24 -18.39
N PHE A 576 21.65 31.48 -17.33
CA PHE A 576 21.15 30.11 -17.45
C PHE A 576 19.78 30.07 -18.16
N GLY A 577 18.90 31.03 -17.89
CA GLY A 577 17.65 31.21 -18.61
C GLY A 577 17.86 31.43 -20.11
N LYS A 578 18.75 32.36 -20.48
CA LYS A 578 19.13 32.63 -21.89
C LYS A 578 19.79 31.46 -22.60
N PHE A 579 20.46 30.57 -21.86
CA PHE A 579 21.00 29.33 -22.41
C PHE A 579 19.90 28.34 -22.79
N ILE A 580 18.81 28.27 -22.01
CA ILE A 580 17.67 27.39 -22.27
C ILE A 580 16.69 28.00 -23.29
N GLU A 581 16.58 29.33 -23.33
CA GLU A 581 15.66 30.10 -24.18
C GLU A 581 15.57 29.61 -25.63
N PRO A 582 16.68 29.29 -26.35
CA PRO A 582 16.61 28.85 -27.75
C PRO A 582 15.78 27.59 -27.98
N VAL A 583 15.67 26.71 -26.98
CA VAL A 583 14.88 25.48 -27.06
C VAL A 583 13.39 25.77 -26.81
N ILE A 584 13.08 26.79 -26.02
CA ILE A 584 11.71 27.14 -25.61
C ILE A 584 11.08 28.14 -26.59
N ARG A 585 11.87 29.08 -27.14
CA ARG A 585 11.44 30.13 -28.08
C ARG A 585 10.58 29.64 -29.27
N PRO A 586 10.76 28.42 -29.83
CA PRO A 586 9.88 27.90 -30.87
C PRO A 586 8.44 27.62 -30.42
N LEU A 587 8.19 27.54 -29.10
CA LEU A 587 6.87 27.26 -28.52
C LEU A 587 5.98 28.51 -28.41
N GLY A 588 6.51 29.71 -28.70
CA GLY A 588 5.82 31.00 -28.58
C GLY A 588 6.35 31.79 -27.41
#